data_AF-A0A4Q3TWN5-F1
#
_entry.id   AF-A0A4Q3TWN5-F1
#
_cell.length_a   1.000
_cell.length_b   1.000
_cell.length_c   1.000
_cell.angle_alpha   90.00
_cell.angle_beta   90.00
_cell.angle_gamma   90.00
#
_symmetry.space_group_name_H-M   'P 1'
#
loop_
_entity.id
_entity.type
_entity.pdbx_description
1 polymer ?
#
loop_
_entity_poly.entity_id
_entity_poly.type
_entity_poly.pdbx_seq_one_letter_code
_entity_poly.pdbx_strand_id
1 'polypeptide(L)'
;MTRTSTLSAAVSRKAAVVALLGLMIAPASLAQSLPRTPDGHPDLQGNWSSQWLTPVERPASVTKLVLDEAEAAKLVKDILSRAEQNNPLDPELAWPDATSLTVVRGEYRSSLIIDPPDGKLPWTEAGRAAARSYITGLDHPEQRMTTERCIGGVGWAPLQIRSASMIHRIVQTSDHFVLQTEAYDDTRIAGFGRTHNPISLEQPGGESVARWDGNVIEVVTINNDPQFSTHGIVTVKSPAARVTERFELVSPDEVVYTYTVNDPAYYSKPWTAQYSLVRTQDKLFEFACHEGNYSMTGMLAGARVDDAKAAKK
;
A
#
# COMPACT_ATOMS: atom_id res chain seq x y z
N MET A 1 -82.49 43.99 61.55
CA MET A 1 -82.14 42.56 61.66
C MET A 1 -81.79 42.03 60.27
N THR A 2 -80.61 41.39 60.19
CA THR A 2 -80.13 40.49 59.11
C THR A 2 -80.05 41.01 57.67
N ARG A 3 -78.82 41.19 57.16
CA ARG A 3 -78.26 40.35 56.07
C ARG A 3 -76.78 40.69 55.77
N THR A 4 -75.92 39.77 56.21
CA THR A 4 -74.78 39.15 55.51
C THR A 4 -74.08 39.92 54.37
N SER A 5 -72.82 40.28 54.60
CA SER A 5 -71.84 40.65 53.57
C SER A 5 -70.85 39.51 53.29
N THR A 6 -70.38 39.50 52.05
CA THR A 6 -69.57 38.49 51.37
C THR A 6 -68.08 38.62 51.68
N LEU A 7 -67.38 37.49 51.80
CA LEU A 7 -65.91 37.39 51.76
C LEU A 7 -65.52 36.59 50.52
N SER A 8 -64.76 37.21 49.61
CA SER A 8 -64.13 36.56 48.46
C SER A 8 -62.62 36.60 48.67
N ALA A 9 -62.00 35.43 48.74
CA ALA A 9 -60.57 35.25 48.99
C ALA A 9 -59.78 35.30 47.67
N ALA A 10 -58.74 36.12 47.62
CA ALA A 10 -57.80 36.21 46.51
C ALA A 10 -56.76 35.09 46.59
N VAL A 11 -56.63 34.29 45.53
CA VAL A 11 -55.59 33.27 45.35
C VAL A 11 -54.41 33.90 44.61
N SER A 12 -53.24 33.95 45.25
CA SER A 12 -51.97 34.37 44.66
C SER A 12 -51.35 33.23 43.86
N ARG A 13 -51.13 33.45 42.55
CA ARG A 13 -50.43 32.52 41.65
C ARG A 13 -48.92 32.68 41.81
N LYS A 14 -48.22 31.65 42.31
CA LYS A 14 -46.77 31.50 42.14
C LYS A 14 -46.51 30.54 40.98
N ALA A 15 -45.90 31.04 39.90
CA ALA A 15 -45.45 30.23 38.78
C ALA A 15 -44.16 29.49 39.16
N ALA A 16 -44.17 28.16 39.08
CA ALA A 16 -42.98 27.33 39.23
C ALA A 16 -42.38 27.08 37.83
N VAL A 17 -41.13 27.49 37.62
CA VAL A 17 -40.35 27.15 36.44
C VAL A 17 -39.71 25.78 36.70
N VAL A 18 -40.15 24.76 35.97
CA VAL A 18 -39.52 23.43 35.97
C VAL A 18 -38.49 23.42 34.84
N ALA A 19 -37.21 23.40 35.19
CA ALA A 19 -36.12 23.21 34.23
C ALA A 19 -35.99 21.70 33.92
N LEU A 20 -36.38 21.29 32.71
CA LEU A 20 -36.01 19.98 32.16
C LEU A 20 -34.53 20.02 31.72
N LEU A 21 -33.64 19.37 32.49
CA LEU A 21 -32.35 18.95 31.96
C LEU A 21 -32.58 17.69 31.11
N GLY A 22 -32.56 17.85 29.78
CA GLY A 22 -32.46 16.73 28.85
C GLY A 22 -31.06 16.12 28.91
N LEU A 23 -30.95 14.88 29.41
CA LEU A 23 -29.75 14.08 29.27
C LEU A 23 -29.60 13.71 27.78
N MET A 24 -28.72 14.39 27.05
CA MET A 24 -28.28 13.93 25.74
C MET A 24 -27.38 12.71 25.94
N ILE A 25 -27.96 11.51 25.83
CA ILE A 25 -27.17 10.29 25.63
C ILE A 25 -26.75 10.32 24.16
N ALA A 26 -25.54 10.82 23.90
CA ALA A 26 -24.90 10.61 22.62
C ALA A 26 -24.73 9.10 22.41
N PRO A 27 -25.06 8.53 21.24
CA PRO A 27 -24.71 7.15 20.97
C PRO A 27 -23.19 7.07 20.95
N ALA A 28 -22.61 6.43 21.97
CA ALA A 28 -21.27 5.90 21.84
C ALA A 28 -21.35 4.89 20.69
N SER A 29 -20.85 5.24 19.52
CA SER A 29 -20.57 4.27 18.47
C SER A 29 -19.80 3.15 19.14
N LEU A 30 -20.40 1.96 19.24
CA LEU A 30 -19.71 0.78 19.71
C LEU A 30 -18.50 0.62 18.79
N ALA A 31 -17.33 0.98 19.27
CA ALA A 31 -16.09 0.64 18.61
C ALA A 31 -16.09 -0.89 18.53
N GLN A 32 -16.38 -1.42 17.35
CA GLN A 32 -16.36 -2.86 17.13
C GLN A 32 -14.97 -3.34 17.53
N SER A 33 -14.90 -4.19 18.55
CA SER A 33 -13.62 -4.69 19.02
C SER A 33 -12.91 -5.37 17.86
N LEU A 34 -11.66 -4.97 17.59
CA LEU A 34 -10.85 -5.60 16.55
C LEU A 34 -10.79 -7.11 16.77
N PRO A 35 -10.89 -7.92 15.70
CA PRO A 35 -10.76 -9.37 15.83
C PRO A 35 -9.38 -9.70 16.42
N ARG A 36 -9.34 -10.73 17.26
CA ARG A 36 -8.14 -11.16 17.99
C ARG A 36 -7.86 -12.62 17.76
N THR A 37 -6.58 -12.95 17.64
CA THR A 37 -6.09 -14.33 17.65
C THR A 37 -6.22 -14.95 19.05
N PRO A 38 -6.14 -16.28 19.20
CA PRO A 38 -6.22 -16.94 20.51
C PRO A 38 -5.18 -16.47 21.55
N ASP A 39 -4.03 -15.97 21.09
CA ASP A 39 -2.95 -15.37 21.88
C ASP A 39 -3.14 -13.86 22.14
N GLY A 40 -4.27 -13.27 21.72
CA GLY A 40 -4.69 -11.91 22.11
C GLY A 40 -4.18 -10.79 21.21
N HIS A 41 -3.40 -11.09 20.17
CA HIS A 41 -2.97 -10.13 19.16
C HIS A 41 -4.09 -9.82 18.15
N PRO A 42 -4.05 -8.69 17.42
CA PRO A 42 -4.98 -8.46 16.32
C PRO A 42 -4.90 -9.56 15.27
N ASP A 43 -6.05 -9.98 14.75
CA ASP A 43 -6.16 -11.02 13.74
C ASP A 43 -6.17 -10.42 12.33
N LEU A 44 -5.01 -10.44 11.67
CA LEU A 44 -4.85 -9.96 10.29
C LEU A 44 -5.13 -11.06 9.26
N GLN A 45 -5.50 -12.28 9.67
CA GLN A 45 -5.69 -13.38 8.73
C GLN A 45 -6.77 -13.07 7.69
N GLY A 46 -6.50 -13.53 6.47
CA GLY A 46 -7.44 -13.43 5.35
C GLY A 46 -6.81 -12.88 4.08
N ASN A 47 -7.69 -12.56 3.13
CA ASN A 47 -7.32 -11.98 1.85
C ASN A 47 -7.57 -10.47 1.89
N TRP A 48 -6.63 -9.74 1.30
CA TRP A 48 -6.58 -8.30 1.30
C TRP A 48 -6.25 -7.80 -0.11
N SER A 49 -6.85 -6.69 -0.52
CA SER A 49 -6.63 -6.06 -1.80
C SER A 49 -5.91 -4.73 -1.61
N SER A 50 -5.02 -4.41 -2.54
CA SER A 50 -4.42 -3.09 -2.69
C SER A 50 -4.70 -2.53 -4.09
N GLN A 51 -5.85 -2.86 -4.65
CA GLN A 51 -6.27 -2.50 -6.00
C GLN A 51 -6.72 -1.02 -6.03
N TRP A 52 -5.75 -0.12 -6.11
CA TRP A 52 -5.96 1.32 -6.25
C TRP A 52 -4.91 1.93 -7.18
N LEU A 53 -5.08 3.21 -7.53
CA LEU A 53 -4.27 3.94 -8.52
C LEU A 53 -3.29 4.95 -7.93
N THR A 54 -3.26 5.14 -6.61
CA THR A 54 -2.43 6.14 -5.95
C THR A 54 -0.95 6.00 -6.34
N PRO A 55 -0.32 7.03 -6.91
CA PRO A 55 1.09 6.96 -7.26
C PRO A 55 1.96 6.95 -6.00
N VAL A 56 3.14 6.34 -6.06
CA VAL A 56 4.04 6.35 -4.91
C VAL A 56 4.52 7.76 -4.59
N GLU A 57 4.99 8.49 -5.60
CA GLU A 57 5.37 9.90 -5.48
C GLU A 57 4.20 10.84 -5.82
N ARG A 58 4.14 11.97 -5.13
CA ARG A 58 3.10 12.98 -5.37
C ARG A 58 3.22 13.59 -6.77
N PRO A 59 2.14 13.64 -7.56
CA PRO A 59 2.15 14.35 -8.84
C PRO A 59 2.51 15.83 -8.65
N ALA A 60 3.27 16.41 -9.59
CA ALA A 60 3.69 17.81 -9.51
C ALA A 60 2.52 18.81 -9.50
N SER A 61 1.36 18.41 -10.03
CA SER A 61 0.12 19.20 -10.03
C SER A 61 -0.63 19.19 -8.69
N VAL A 62 -0.17 18.41 -7.70
CA VAL A 62 -0.85 18.23 -6.41
C VAL A 62 0.11 18.59 -5.27
N THR A 63 -0.32 19.48 -4.37
CA THR A 63 0.53 20.01 -3.29
C THR A 63 0.28 19.37 -1.93
N LYS A 64 -0.91 18.81 -1.70
CA LYS A 64 -1.32 18.23 -0.41
C LYS A 64 -1.42 16.71 -0.45
N LEU A 65 -1.19 16.06 0.70
CA LEU A 65 -1.27 14.60 0.86
C LEU A 65 -2.73 14.10 0.86
N VAL A 66 -3.60 14.77 1.61
CA VAL A 66 -5.01 14.40 1.76
C VAL A 66 -5.85 15.18 0.76
N LEU A 67 -6.62 14.46 -0.04
CA LEU A 67 -7.54 15.02 -1.03
C LEU A 67 -8.98 14.93 -0.52
N ASP A 68 -9.80 15.90 -0.93
CA ASP A 68 -11.25 15.72 -0.88
C ASP A 68 -11.72 14.83 -2.04
N GLU A 69 -13.00 14.46 -2.03
CA GLU A 69 -13.59 13.56 -3.02
C GLU A 69 -13.50 14.10 -4.46
N ALA A 70 -13.69 15.40 -4.66
CA ALA A 70 -13.66 16.01 -6.00
C ALA A 70 -12.24 16.05 -6.56
N GLU A 71 -11.26 16.37 -5.73
CA GLU A 71 -9.84 16.33 -6.10
C GLU A 71 -9.35 14.90 -6.35
N ALA A 72 -9.78 13.94 -5.52
CA ALA A 72 -9.45 12.53 -5.70
C ALA A 72 -10.01 12.00 -7.03
N ALA A 73 -11.29 12.29 -7.33
CA ALA A 73 -11.92 11.90 -8.60
C ALA A 73 -11.23 12.52 -9.81
N LYS A 74 -10.80 13.79 -9.71
CA LYS A 74 -10.01 14.45 -10.75
C LYS A 74 -8.66 13.75 -10.95
N LEU A 75 -7.94 13.44 -9.88
CA LEU A 75 -6.65 12.77 -9.97
C LEU A 75 -6.77 11.37 -10.58
N VAL A 76 -7.79 10.60 -10.21
CA VAL A 76 -8.11 9.30 -10.83
C VAL A 76 -8.32 9.44 -12.33
N LYS A 77 -9.16 10.39 -12.76
CA LYS A 77 -9.41 10.66 -14.18
C LYS A 77 -8.13 11.00 -14.93
N ASP A 78 -7.28 11.84 -14.33
CA ASP A 78 -6.00 12.24 -14.91
C ASP A 78 -5.03 11.03 -15.01
N ILE A 79 -5.02 10.12 -14.03
CA ILE A 79 -4.22 8.89 -14.06
C ILE A 79 -4.68 7.97 -15.18
N LEU A 80 -5.98 7.66 -15.24
CA LEU A 80 -6.54 6.77 -16.25
C LEU A 80 -6.37 7.32 -17.67
N SER A 81 -6.58 8.63 -17.87
CA SER A 81 -6.36 9.26 -19.17
C SER A 81 -4.90 9.17 -19.63
N ARG A 82 -3.92 9.31 -18.71
CA ARG A 82 -2.50 9.10 -19.05
C ARG A 82 -2.18 7.64 -19.32
N ALA A 83 -2.80 6.73 -18.57
CA ALA A 83 -2.60 5.30 -18.71
C ALA A 83 -3.02 4.82 -20.12
N GLU A 84 -4.20 5.24 -20.58
CA GLU A 84 -4.70 4.97 -21.92
C GLU A 84 -3.80 5.54 -23.02
N GLN A 85 -3.32 6.79 -22.85
CA GLN A 85 -2.45 7.44 -23.83
C GLN A 85 -1.06 6.81 -23.93
N ASN A 86 -0.49 6.39 -22.80
CA ASN A 86 0.89 5.91 -22.72
C ASN A 86 1.01 4.41 -23.04
N ASN A 87 -0.08 3.64 -22.93
CA ASN A 87 -0.04 2.18 -23.09
C ASN A 87 -0.98 1.69 -24.21
N PRO A 88 -0.88 2.22 -25.45
CA PRO A 88 -1.83 1.90 -26.52
C PRO A 88 -1.79 0.43 -26.99
N LEU A 89 -0.76 -0.33 -26.56
CA LEU A 89 -0.56 -1.74 -26.92
C LEU A 89 -0.72 -2.68 -25.72
N ASP A 90 -0.97 -2.17 -24.52
CA ASP A 90 -1.10 -2.95 -23.30
C ASP A 90 -2.43 -2.61 -22.60
N PRO A 91 -3.49 -3.40 -22.86
CA PRO A 91 -4.80 -3.19 -22.27
C PRO A 91 -4.82 -3.21 -20.74
N GLU A 92 -3.96 -4.00 -20.09
CA GLU A 92 -3.93 -4.11 -18.62
C GLU A 92 -3.39 -2.82 -17.99
N LEU A 93 -2.42 -2.20 -18.64
CA LEU A 93 -1.90 -0.90 -18.22
C LEU A 93 -2.78 0.26 -18.67
N ALA A 94 -3.46 0.16 -19.82
CA ALA A 94 -4.36 1.19 -20.33
C ALA A 94 -5.68 1.28 -19.54
N TRP A 95 -6.23 0.14 -19.15
CA TRP A 95 -7.52 0.01 -18.47
C TRP A 95 -7.39 -0.89 -17.23
N PRO A 96 -6.70 -0.42 -16.19
CA PRO A 96 -6.49 -1.21 -14.98
C PRO A 96 -7.81 -1.46 -14.25
N ASP A 97 -7.87 -2.58 -13.51
CA ASP A 97 -9.05 -2.92 -12.71
C ASP A 97 -9.32 -1.91 -11.58
N ALA A 98 -8.27 -1.24 -11.08
CA ALA A 98 -8.38 -0.22 -10.04
C ALA A 98 -9.02 1.07 -10.57
N THR A 99 -9.97 1.63 -9.82
CA THR A 99 -10.72 2.85 -10.21
C THR A 99 -10.74 3.94 -9.14
N SER A 100 -9.97 3.78 -8.07
CA SER A 100 -9.92 4.73 -6.95
C SER A 100 -8.49 4.95 -6.44
N LEU A 101 -8.31 6.00 -5.64
CA LEU A 101 -7.11 6.17 -4.82
C LEU A 101 -7.22 5.34 -3.54
N THR A 102 -6.09 5.01 -2.93
CA THR A 102 -6.10 4.43 -1.58
C THR A 102 -6.72 5.40 -0.59
N VAL A 103 -7.57 4.85 0.27
CA VAL A 103 -8.22 5.56 1.38
C VAL A 103 -7.61 5.02 2.66
N VAL A 104 -6.87 5.86 3.37
CA VAL A 104 -6.21 5.47 4.61
C VAL A 104 -6.91 6.16 5.76
N ARG A 105 -7.56 5.38 6.63
CA ARG A 105 -8.36 5.89 7.76
C ARG A 105 -9.42 6.91 7.32
N GLY A 106 -10.07 6.64 6.19
CA GLY A 106 -11.10 7.52 5.61
C GLY A 106 -10.59 8.71 4.79
N GLU A 107 -9.28 8.86 4.61
CA GLU A 107 -8.69 9.96 3.84
C GLU A 107 -8.09 9.49 2.51
N TYR A 108 -8.50 10.11 1.39
CA TYR A 108 -7.88 9.86 0.08
C TYR A 108 -6.43 10.35 0.06
N ARG A 109 -5.51 9.50 -0.36
CA ARG A 109 -4.09 9.84 -0.49
C ARG A 109 -3.73 10.20 -1.94
N SER A 110 -3.11 11.36 -2.11
CA SER A 110 -2.55 11.80 -3.41
C SER A 110 -1.24 11.09 -3.77
N SER A 111 -0.54 10.55 -2.78
CA SER A 111 0.70 9.79 -2.91
C SER A 111 0.83 8.78 -1.78
N LEU A 112 1.61 7.72 -1.98
CA LEU A 112 1.94 6.80 -0.88
C LEU A 112 2.98 7.41 0.05
N ILE A 113 3.96 8.15 -0.47
CA ILE A 113 5.00 8.80 0.35
C ILE A 113 4.35 9.88 1.22
N ILE A 114 4.55 9.72 2.53
CA ILE A 114 4.12 10.66 3.57
C ILE A 114 5.30 11.42 4.18
N ASP A 115 6.50 10.83 4.12
CA ASP A 115 7.75 11.46 4.51
C ASP A 115 8.83 11.08 3.46
N PRO A 116 9.44 12.04 2.75
CA PRO A 116 9.37 13.49 2.94
C PRO A 116 7.99 14.11 2.66
N PRO A 117 7.63 15.25 3.31
CA PRO A 117 6.31 15.86 3.17
C PRO A 117 5.94 16.30 1.76
N ASP A 118 6.93 16.53 0.88
CA ASP A 118 6.72 16.85 -0.54
C ASP A 118 6.25 15.63 -1.36
N GLY A 119 6.26 14.44 -0.76
CA GLY A 119 5.84 13.19 -1.40
C GLY A 119 6.83 12.72 -2.46
N LYS A 120 8.11 13.11 -2.37
CA LYS A 120 9.16 12.74 -3.33
C LYS A 120 10.24 11.89 -2.68
N LEU A 121 10.79 10.98 -3.47
CA LEU A 121 11.91 10.14 -3.07
C LEU A 121 13.19 11.00 -2.93
N PRO A 122 13.90 10.92 -1.79
CA PRO A 122 15.08 11.74 -1.52
C PRO A 122 16.35 11.17 -2.18
N TRP A 123 16.32 10.93 -3.50
CA TRP A 123 17.39 10.23 -4.22
C TRP A 123 18.78 10.86 -4.08
N THR A 124 19.82 10.04 -3.91
CA THR A 124 21.22 10.41 -4.19
C THR A 124 21.50 10.37 -5.69
N GLU A 125 22.69 10.80 -6.11
CA GLU A 125 23.13 10.61 -7.50
C GLU A 125 23.26 9.13 -7.85
N ALA A 126 23.83 8.32 -6.96
CA ALA A 126 23.96 6.89 -7.12
C ALA A 126 22.59 6.19 -7.22
N GLY A 127 21.62 6.59 -6.38
CA GLY A 127 20.25 6.07 -6.45
C GLY A 127 19.56 6.41 -7.77
N ARG A 128 19.71 7.66 -8.26
CA ARG A 128 19.22 8.04 -9.59
C ARG A 128 19.88 7.24 -10.70
N ALA A 129 21.18 6.97 -10.60
CA ALA A 129 21.90 6.17 -11.58
C ALA A 129 21.41 4.71 -11.57
N ALA A 130 21.22 4.12 -10.40
CA ALA A 130 20.69 2.77 -10.24
C ALA A 130 19.27 2.67 -10.84
N ALA A 131 18.38 3.61 -10.51
CA ALA A 131 17.02 3.67 -11.07
C ALA A 131 17.01 3.82 -12.61
N ARG A 132 17.93 4.60 -13.19
CA ARG A 132 18.06 4.71 -14.65
C ARG A 132 18.61 3.43 -15.30
N SER A 133 19.66 2.85 -14.71
CA SER A 133 20.28 1.63 -15.24
C SER A 133 19.28 0.49 -15.37
N TYR A 134 18.25 0.51 -14.50
CA TYR A 134 17.22 -0.51 -14.49
C TYR A 134 16.28 -0.50 -15.70
N ILE A 135 16.02 0.67 -16.30
CA ILE A 135 15.10 0.81 -17.44
C ILE A 135 15.84 1.03 -18.77
N THR A 136 17.16 0.81 -18.79
CA THR A 136 18.00 1.05 -19.97
C THR A 136 18.83 -0.18 -20.30
N GLY A 137 19.19 -0.35 -21.58
CA GLY A 137 20.03 -1.46 -22.03
C GLY A 137 19.38 -2.83 -21.81
N LEU A 138 18.10 -2.97 -22.15
CA LEU A 138 17.33 -4.20 -21.96
C LEU A 138 17.39 -5.13 -23.19
N ASP A 139 18.51 -5.13 -23.92
CA ASP A 139 18.64 -5.82 -25.22
C ASP A 139 19.18 -7.26 -25.09
N HIS A 140 19.64 -7.65 -23.90
CA HIS A 140 20.10 -9.00 -23.58
C HIS A 140 19.10 -9.73 -22.65
N PRO A 141 18.89 -11.05 -22.82
CA PRO A 141 17.99 -11.83 -21.95
C PRO A 141 18.29 -11.70 -20.45
N GLU A 142 19.56 -11.59 -20.07
CA GLU A 142 19.98 -11.43 -18.67
C GLU A 142 19.81 -10.01 -18.14
N GLN A 143 19.67 -9.02 -19.03
CA GLN A 143 19.39 -7.63 -18.67
C GLN A 143 17.89 -7.39 -18.43
N ARG A 144 17.03 -8.35 -18.80
CA ARG A 144 15.58 -8.25 -18.58
C ARG A 144 15.24 -8.35 -17.10
N MET A 145 14.16 -7.66 -16.74
CA MET A 145 13.67 -7.52 -15.38
C MET A 145 13.29 -8.88 -14.77
N THR A 146 13.42 -9.05 -13.45
CA THR A 146 12.98 -10.30 -12.77
C THR A 146 11.49 -10.57 -12.93
N THR A 147 10.68 -9.49 -12.97
CA THR A 147 9.24 -9.50 -13.22
C THR A 147 8.90 -9.88 -14.67
N GLU A 148 9.82 -9.63 -15.60
CA GLU A 148 9.64 -10.01 -17.00
C GLU A 148 10.15 -11.44 -17.26
N ARG A 149 11.19 -11.84 -16.53
CA ARG A 149 11.75 -13.20 -16.54
C ARG A 149 10.94 -14.18 -15.68
N CYS A 150 9.92 -13.70 -14.98
CA CYS A 150 9.06 -14.48 -14.08
C CYS A 150 9.81 -15.20 -12.94
N ILE A 151 10.91 -14.61 -12.46
CA ILE A 151 11.73 -15.20 -11.37
C ILE A 151 11.59 -14.46 -10.04
N GLY A 152 10.93 -13.30 -10.03
CA GLY A 152 10.61 -12.56 -8.82
C GLY A 152 9.67 -11.40 -9.12
N GLY A 153 8.69 -11.18 -8.25
CA GLY A 153 7.60 -10.25 -8.50
C GLY A 153 7.68 -8.94 -7.75
N VAL A 154 6.54 -8.49 -7.23
CA VAL A 154 6.33 -7.21 -6.53
C VAL A 154 6.02 -7.40 -5.04
N GLY A 155 5.99 -8.65 -4.56
CA GLY A 155 5.64 -8.99 -3.18
C GLY A 155 6.80 -8.91 -2.19
N TRP A 156 8.05 -8.79 -2.65
CA TRP A 156 9.22 -8.59 -1.77
C TRP A 156 9.15 -7.28 -0.98
N ALA A 157 9.94 -7.14 0.09
CA ALA A 157 9.87 -5.95 0.95
C ALA A 157 10.48 -4.70 0.28
N PRO A 158 9.87 -3.50 0.35
CA PRO A 158 8.52 -3.27 0.82
C PRO A 158 7.50 -3.80 -0.19
N LEU A 159 6.35 -4.26 0.31
CA LEU A 159 5.24 -4.66 -0.54
C LEU A 159 4.94 -3.55 -1.57
N GLN A 160 5.08 -3.88 -2.86
CA GLN A 160 4.84 -2.94 -3.94
C GLN A 160 3.46 -3.14 -4.53
N ILE A 161 2.95 -2.07 -5.15
CA ILE A 161 1.57 -2.02 -5.61
C ILE A 161 1.51 -1.97 -7.13
N ARG A 162 0.63 -2.78 -7.70
CA ARG A 162 0.17 -2.75 -9.08
C ARG A 162 -1.31 -2.35 -9.07
N SER A 163 -1.71 -1.59 -10.08
CA SER A 163 -3.11 -1.16 -10.27
C SER A 163 -4.01 -2.24 -10.87
N ALA A 164 -3.44 -3.39 -11.25
CA ALA A 164 -4.18 -4.58 -11.66
C ALA A 164 -4.67 -5.37 -10.43
N SER A 165 -5.48 -6.41 -10.65
CA SER A 165 -5.88 -7.38 -9.61
C SER A 165 -4.68 -7.80 -8.78
N MET A 166 -4.63 -7.35 -7.52
CA MET A 166 -3.53 -7.59 -6.62
C MET A 166 -4.07 -7.97 -5.25
N ILE A 167 -4.29 -9.27 -5.11
CA ILE A 167 -4.72 -9.89 -3.87
C ILE A 167 -3.50 -10.34 -3.06
N HIS A 168 -3.57 -10.15 -1.75
CA HIS A 168 -2.57 -10.59 -0.79
C HIS A 168 -3.24 -11.48 0.24
N ARG A 169 -2.59 -12.58 0.58
CA ARG A 169 -2.99 -13.44 1.67
C ARG A 169 -2.06 -13.25 2.86
N ILE A 170 -2.67 -12.93 4.01
CA ILE A 170 -1.98 -12.95 5.29
C ILE A 170 -2.34 -14.25 6.01
N VAL A 171 -1.32 -15.02 6.39
CA VAL A 171 -1.43 -16.12 7.34
C VAL A 171 -0.63 -15.74 8.58
N GLN A 172 -1.30 -15.76 9.73
CA GLN A 172 -0.73 -15.36 11.01
C GLN A 172 -0.87 -16.52 11.97
N THR A 173 0.27 -16.96 12.49
CA THR A 173 0.36 -17.99 13.52
C THR A 173 1.01 -17.39 14.76
N SER A 174 1.11 -18.16 15.85
CA SER A 174 1.78 -17.70 17.07
C SER A 174 3.28 -17.44 16.86
N ASP A 175 3.90 -18.01 15.82
CA ASP A 175 5.35 -17.94 15.58
C ASP A 175 5.76 -17.39 14.21
N HIS A 176 4.83 -17.21 13.27
CA HIS A 176 5.10 -16.61 11.95
C HIS A 176 4.01 -15.64 11.48
N PHE A 177 4.46 -14.59 10.80
CA PHE A 177 3.69 -13.78 9.88
C PHE A 177 4.07 -14.15 8.44
N VAL A 178 3.10 -14.56 7.65
CA VAL A 178 3.29 -14.90 6.23
C VAL A 178 2.46 -13.95 5.38
N LEU A 179 3.11 -13.32 4.39
CA LEU A 179 2.45 -12.55 3.35
C LEU A 179 2.73 -13.21 2.00
N GLN A 180 1.68 -13.69 1.35
CA GLN A 180 1.71 -14.20 -0.01
C GLN A 180 0.98 -13.21 -0.92
N THR A 181 1.53 -12.96 -2.12
CA THR A 181 0.92 -12.04 -3.10
C THR A 181 0.56 -12.80 -4.36
N GLU A 182 -0.60 -12.50 -4.95
CA GLU A 182 -1.08 -13.12 -6.18
C GLU A 182 -0.09 -12.92 -7.31
N ALA A 183 0.29 -11.67 -7.56
CA ALA A 183 1.30 -11.34 -8.55
C ALA A 183 2.62 -12.08 -8.26
N TYR A 184 3.00 -12.98 -9.17
CA TYR A 184 4.23 -13.79 -9.14
C TYR A 184 4.36 -14.79 -7.98
N ASP A 185 3.31 -14.98 -7.17
CA ASP A 185 3.30 -15.89 -6.01
C ASP A 185 4.43 -15.64 -4.99
N ASP A 186 4.91 -14.39 -4.88
CA ASP A 186 5.96 -14.05 -3.91
C ASP A 186 5.43 -14.29 -2.48
N THR A 187 6.13 -15.16 -1.74
CA THR A 187 5.78 -15.52 -0.37
C THR A 187 6.88 -15.09 0.59
N ARG A 188 6.54 -14.19 1.52
CA ARG A 188 7.41 -13.73 2.60
C ARG A 188 7.03 -14.42 3.90
N ILE A 189 7.99 -15.04 4.55
CA ILE A 189 7.81 -15.73 5.83
C ILE A 189 8.67 -15.05 6.88
N ALA A 190 8.05 -14.33 7.80
CA ALA A 190 8.72 -13.61 8.87
C ALA A 190 8.40 -14.26 10.22
N GLY A 191 9.40 -14.85 10.86
CA GLY A 191 9.23 -15.49 12.17
C GLY A 191 9.21 -14.46 13.31
N PHE A 192 8.31 -14.63 14.28
CA PHE A 192 8.27 -13.87 15.51
C PHE A 192 9.40 -14.27 16.46
N GLY A 193 10.04 -13.29 17.09
CA GLY A 193 11.09 -13.54 18.10
C GLY A 193 12.40 -14.11 17.53
N ARG A 194 12.55 -14.11 16.20
CA ARG A 194 13.80 -14.50 15.53
C ARG A 194 14.80 -13.35 15.52
N THR A 195 16.07 -13.69 15.35
CA THR A 195 17.12 -12.75 14.97
C THR A 195 17.46 -12.95 13.51
N HIS A 196 17.87 -11.89 12.83
CA HIS A 196 18.37 -12.00 11.46
C HIS A 196 19.57 -12.95 11.38
N ASN A 197 19.61 -13.72 10.31
CA ASN A 197 20.76 -14.51 9.91
C ASN A 197 21.95 -13.60 9.56
N PRO A 198 23.17 -14.16 9.61
CA PRO A 198 24.34 -13.48 9.07
C PRO A 198 24.13 -13.09 7.61
N ILE A 199 24.67 -11.94 7.22
CA ILE A 199 24.55 -11.35 5.88
C ILE A 199 25.02 -12.30 4.76
N SER A 200 25.84 -13.30 5.07
CA SER A 200 26.35 -14.29 4.10
C SER A 200 25.31 -15.29 3.56
N LEU A 201 24.08 -15.30 4.08
CA LEU A 201 22.99 -16.12 3.57
C LEU A 201 22.07 -15.25 2.71
N GLU A 202 22.27 -15.32 1.39
CA GLU A 202 21.52 -14.53 0.42
C GLU A 202 20.15 -15.17 0.15
N GLN A 203 19.10 -14.36 0.27
CA GLN A 203 17.74 -14.70 -0.16
C GLN A 203 17.32 -13.67 -1.20
N PRO A 204 16.66 -14.07 -2.30
CA PRO A 204 16.22 -13.15 -3.34
C PRO A 204 15.55 -11.88 -2.79
N GLY A 205 14.47 -12.01 -2.03
CA GLY A 205 13.74 -10.88 -1.45
C GLY A 205 14.35 -10.23 -0.19
N GLY A 206 15.52 -10.69 0.24
CA GLY A 206 16.06 -10.44 1.58
C GLY A 206 15.40 -11.31 2.67
N GLU A 207 15.88 -11.11 3.89
CA GLU A 207 15.44 -11.86 5.06
C GLU A 207 14.53 -11.01 5.95
N SER A 208 13.30 -11.48 6.16
CA SER A 208 12.30 -10.82 7.00
C SER A 208 12.19 -11.43 8.41
N VAL A 209 12.14 -10.58 9.43
CA VAL A 209 11.89 -10.96 10.83
C VAL A 209 10.74 -10.14 11.38
N ALA A 210 9.79 -10.80 12.05
CA ALA A 210 8.61 -10.15 12.61
C ALA A 210 8.75 -9.94 14.12
N ARG A 211 8.15 -8.87 14.63
CA ARG A 211 7.96 -8.61 16.05
C ARG A 211 6.63 -7.89 16.28
N TRP A 212 6.09 -8.06 17.48
CA TRP A 212 4.96 -7.25 17.93
C TRP A 212 5.46 -5.92 18.51
N ASP A 213 4.79 -4.84 18.12
CA ASP A 213 4.89 -3.53 18.74
C ASP A 213 3.47 -3.11 19.17
N GLY A 214 3.10 -3.53 20.38
CA GLY A 214 1.71 -3.46 20.85
C GLY A 214 0.77 -4.28 19.95
N ASN A 215 -0.13 -3.58 19.24
CA ASN A 215 -1.10 -4.17 18.31
C ASN A 215 -0.63 -4.14 16.84
N VAL A 216 0.65 -3.81 16.58
CA VAL A 216 1.20 -3.70 15.23
C VAL A 216 2.19 -4.84 15.01
N ILE A 217 2.10 -5.51 13.87
CA ILE A 217 3.17 -6.39 13.39
C ILE A 217 4.20 -5.49 12.72
N GLU A 218 5.41 -5.43 13.28
CA GLU A 218 6.56 -4.85 12.59
C GLU A 218 7.38 -5.97 11.96
N VAL A 219 7.64 -5.85 10.66
CA VAL A 219 8.53 -6.73 9.91
C VAL A 219 9.74 -5.94 9.46
N VAL A 220 10.93 -6.41 9.81
CA VAL A 220 12.19 -5.82 9.35
C VAL A 220 12.79 -6.75 8.31
N THR A 221 13.19 -6.20 7.17
CA THR A 221 13.86 -6.93 6.09
C THR A 221 15.24 -6.34 5.79
N ILE A 222 16.27 -7.20 5.77
CA ILE A 222 17.66 -6.87 5.41
C ILE A 222 18.19 -7.89 4.38
N ASN A 223 19.49 -7.83 4.04
CA ASN A 223 20.16 -8.75 3.10
C ASN A 223 19.48 -8.76 1.72
N ASN A 224 19.08 -7.59 1.25
CA ASN A 224 18.34 -7.43 0.00
C ASN A 224 19.27 -7.71 -1.19
N ASP A 225 18.87 -8.60 -2.09
CA ASP A 225 19.51 -8.70 -3.40
C ASP A 225 19.05 -7.52 -4.27
N PRO A 226 19.96 -6.68 -4.80
CA PRO A 226 19.61 -5.63 -5.74
C PRO A 226 18.88 -6.15 -6.98
N GLN A 227 19.12 -7.40 -7.40
CA GLN A 227 18.44 -8.02 -8.54
C GLN A 227 16.96 -8.34 -8.27
N PHE A 228 16.56 -8.47 -7.01
CA PHE A 228 15.17 -8.73 -6.60
C PHE A 228 14.59 -7.56 -5.82
N SER A 229 15.36 -6.48 -5.70
CA SER A 229 14.83 -5.19 -5.33
C SER A 229 13.90 -4.81 -6.45
N THR A 230 12.61 -4.92 -6.20
CA THR A 230 11.53 -4.93 -7.15
C THR A 230 11.51 -3.62 -7.97
N HIS A 231 12.39 -3.45 -8.95
CA HIS A 231 12.19 -3.74 -10.36
C HIS A 231 10.81 -3.40 -10.98
N GLY A 232 9.99 -2.61 -10.28
CA GLY A 232 8.77 -1.97 -10.75
C GLY A 232 8.83 -0.49 -10.41
N ILE A 233 9.30 0.34 -11.36
CA ILE A 233 9.22 1.81 -11.50
C ILE A 233 9.63 2.70 -10.29
N VAL A 234 9.67 2.24 -9.04
CA VAL A 234 9.58 3.15 -7.89
C VAL A 234 10.55 2.91 -6.73
N THR A 235 10.93 1.68 -6.37
CA THR A 235 11.82 1.46 -5.21
C THR A 235 13.03 0.59 -5.55
N VAL A 236 14.19 1.23 -5.65
CA VAL A 236 15.49 0.58 -5.85
C VAL A 236 16.18 0.50 -4.50
N LYS A 237 16.70 -0.67 -4.15
CA LYS A 237 17.41 -0.90 -2.88
C LYS A 237 18.81 -1.42 -3.15
N SER A 238 19.77 -0.95 -2.38
CA SER A 238 21.12 -1.49 -2.32
C SER A 238 21.17 -2.70 -1.38
N PRO A 239 22.26 -3.50 -1.39
CA PRO A 239 22.43 -4.57 -0.41
C PRO A 239 22.42 -4.09 1.05
N ALA A 240 22.73 -2.82 1.27
CA ALA A 240 22.76 -2.19 2.60
C ALA A 240 21.37 -1.70 3.06
N ALA A 241 20.34 -1.83 2.23
CA ALA A 241 19.00 -1.37 2.56
C ALA A 241 18.43 -2.13 3.77
N ARG A 242 17.77 -1.38 4.65
CA ARG A 242 16.88 -1.90 5.69
C ARG A 242 15.48 -1.39 5.41
N VAL A 243 14.54 -2.32 5.26
CA VAL A 243 13.12 -2.00 5.12
C VAL A 243 12.43 -2.35 6.42
N THR A 244 11.70 -1.39 7.01
CA THR A 244 10.85 -1.62 8.17
C THR A 244 9.40 -1.45 7.74
N GLU A 245 8.64 -2.53 7.77
CA GLU A 245 7.22 -2.61 7.43
C GLU A 245 6.38 -2.72 8.71
N ARG A 246 5.23 -2.06 8.75
CA ARG A 246 4.29 -2.07 9.88
C ARG A 246 2.90 -2.34 9.36
N PHE A 247 2.26 -3.37 9.91
CA PHE A 247 0.90 -3.78 9.57
C PHE A 247 -0.01 -3.55 10.80
N GLU A 248 -0.87 -2.55 10.70
CA GLU A 248 -1.80 -2.17 11.77
C GLU A 248 -3.23 -2.47 11.34
N LEU A 249 -3.91 -3.39 12.03
CA LEU A 249 -5.34 -3.61 11.84
C LEU A 249 -6.12 -2.48 12.52
N VAL A 250 -6.73 -1.59 11.73
CA VAL A 250 -7.41 -0.38 12.26
C VAL A 250 -8.93 -0.54 12.28
N SER A 251 -9.45 -1.47 11.48
CA SER A 251 -10.84 -1.94 11.51
C SER A 251 -10.87 -3.41 11.07
N PRO A 252 -12.01 -4.13 11.20
CA PRO A 252 -12.12 -5.47 10.64
C PRO A 252 -11.74 -5.55 9.16
N ASP A 253 -11.92 -4.46 8.39
CA ASP A 253 -11.78 -4.44 6.92
C ASP A 253 -10.60 -3.62 6.41
N GLU A 254 -9.75 -3.08 7.30
CA GLU A 254 -8.63 -2.22 6.91
C GLU A 254 -7.37 -2.55 7.71
N VAL A 255 -6.31 -2.92 7.00
CA VAL A 255 -4.94 -2.91 7.51
C VAL A 255 -4.21 -1.71 6.94
N VAL A 256 -3.80 -0.79 7.80
CA VAL A 256 -2.89 0.29 7.42
C VAL A 256 -1.49 -0.27 7.38
N TYR A 257 -0.93 -0.32 6.18
CA TYR A 257 0.44 -0.72 5.93
C TYR A 257 1.32 0.52 5.77
N THR A 258 2.36 0.60 6.59
CA THR A 258 3.35 1.68 6.55
C THR A 258 4.73 1.06 6.43
N TYR A 259 5.57 1.59 5.54
CA TYR A 259 6.94 1.12 5.44
C TYR A 259 7.93 2.27 5.33
N THR A 260 9.10 2.07 5.94
CA THR A 260 10.23 2.98 5.87
C THR A 260 11.41 2.27 5.22
N VAL A 261 12.00 2.90 4.21
CA VAL A 261 13.22 2.43 3.57
C VAL A 261 14.38 3.28 4.07
N ASN A 262 15.35 2.63 4.72
CA ASN A 262 16.62 3.22 5.09
C ASN A 262 17.74 2.60 4.24
N ASP A 263 18.19 3.34 3.24
CA ASP A 263 19.27 2.93 2.35
C ASP A 263 20.11 4.16 1.97
N PRO A 264 21.19 4.44 2.74
CA PRO A 264 22.01 5.62 2.54
C PRO A 264 22.83 5.59 1.24
N ALA A 265 22.94 4.43 0.56
CA ALA A 265 23.60 4.36 -0.73
C ALA A 265 22.76 5.05 -1.82
N TYR A 266 21.45 4.85 -1.81
CA TYR A 266 20.54 5.33 -2.85
C TYR A 266 19.66 6.51 -2.43
N TYR A 267 19.50 6.77 -1.13
CA TYR A 267 18.67 7.86 -0.62
C TYR A 267 19.45 8.73 0.38
N SER A 268 19.25 10.04 0.30
CA SER A 268 19.93 11.03 1.15
C SER A 268 19.40 11.05 2.59
N LYS A 269 18.23 10.47 2.81
CA LYS A 269 17.60 10.23 4.12
C LYS A 269 16.61 9.07 3.99
N PRO A 270 16.22 8.42 5.10
CA PRO A 270 15.11 7.49 5.10
C PRO A 270 13.83 8.16 4.56
N TRP A 271 12.96 7.36 3.97
CA TRP A 271 11.66 7.81 3.49
C TRP A 271 10.59 6.78 3.86
N THR A 272 9.36 7.25 4.01
CA THR A 272 8.22 6.48 4.50
C THR A 272 7.03 6.64 3.57
N ALA A 273 6.39 5.51 3.28
CA ALA A 273 5.14 5.46 2.54
C ALA A 273 4.08 4.67 3.30
N GLN A 274 2.81 4.96 2.99
CA GLN A 274 1.66 4.41 3.69
C GLN A 274 0.49 4.23 2.73
N TYR A 275 -0.24 3.12 2.91
CA TYR A 275 -1.50 2.85 2.24
C TYR A 275 -2.31 1.81 2.99
N SER A 276 -3.56 1.63 2.57
CA SER A 276 -4.44 0.61 3.14
C SER A 276 -4.53 -0.62 2.26
N LEU A 277 -4.46 -1.77 2.92
CA LEU A 277 -4.91 -3.06 2.44
C LEU A 277 -6.36 -3.23 2.88
N VAL A 278 -7.27 -3.52 1.95
CA VAL A 278 -8.71 -3.60 2.18
C VAL A 278 -9.14 -5.07 2.15
N ARG A 279 -9.94 -5.51 3.12
CA ARG A 279 -10.37 -6.92 3.17
C ARG A 279 -11.21 -7.26 1.95
N THR A 280 -10.98 -8.45 1.39
CA THR A 280 -11.74 -8.97 0.25
C THR A 280 -12.12 -10.44 0.44
N GLN A 281 -13.18 -10.86 -0.25
CA GLN A 281 -13.59 -12.26 -0.38
C GLN A 281 -13.02 -12.92 -1.65
N ASP A 282 -12.32 -12.14 -2.49
CA ASP A 282 -11.62 -12.66 -3.66
C ASP A 282 -10.57 -13.68 -3.24
N LYS A 283 -10.33 -14.64 -4.11
CA LYS A 283 -9.35 -15.70 -3.87
C LYS A 283 -8.05 -15.33 -4.53
N LEU A 284 -6.95 -15.73 -3.91
CA LEU A 284 -5.65 -15.73 -4.55
C LEU A 284 -5.67 -16.80 -5.65
N PHE A 285 -5.49 -16.40 -6.91
CA PHE A 285 -5.32 -17.32 -8.02
C PHE A 285 -3.85 -17.41 -8.43
N GLU A 286 -3.53 -18.40 -9.26
CA GLU A 286 -2.19 -18.51 -9.85
C GLU A 286 -1.95 -17.36 -10.81
N PHE A 287 -0.81 -16.68 -10.65
CA PHE A 287 -0.30 -15.73 -11.63
C PHE A 287 0.62 -16.44 -12.62
N ALA A 288 0.05 -16.93 -13.72
CA ALA A 288 0.77 -17.67 -14.76
C ALA A 288 1.65 -16.73 -15.62
N CYS A 289 2.69 -16.14 -15.02
CA CYS A 289 3.53 -15.10 -15.64
C CYS A 289 4.12 -15.46 -17.02
N HIS A 290 4.37 -16.74 -17.29
CA HIS A 290 4.90 -17.17 -18.59
C HIS A 290 3.83 -17.26 -19.69
N GLU A 291 2.55 -17.38 -19.34
CA GLU A 291 1.46 -17.42 -20.29
C GLU A 291 1.22 -16.02 -20.87
N GLY A 292 1.31 -15.87 -22.19
CA GLY A 292 1.16 -14.57 -22.84
C GLY A 292 2.35 -13.61 -22.67
N ASN A 293 3.47 -14.06 -22.10
CA ASN A 293 4.68 -13.25 -22.01
C ASN A 293 5.47 -13.27 -23.33
N TYR A 294 5.22 -12.27 -24.17
CA TYR A 294 5.86 -12.08 -25.48
C TYR A 294 7.08 -11.16 -25.45
N SER A 295 7.53 -10.77 -24.26
CA SER A 295 8.47 -9.68 -24.14
C SER A 295 9.85 -10.01 -24.73
N MET A 296 10.35 -11.22 -24.46
CA MET A 296 11.60 -11.74 -25.04
C MET A 296 11.48 -11.93 -26.56
N THR A 297 10.39 -12.57 -27.03
CA THR A 297 10.20 -12.84 -28.46
C THR A 297 10.06 -11.54 -29.25
N GLY A 298 9.32 -10.56 -28.70
CA GLY A 298 9.16 -9.22 -29.26
C GLY A 298 10.48 -8.46 -29.35
N MET A 299 11.29 -8.49 -28.29
CA MET A 299 12.63 -7.89 -28.29
C MET A 299 13.53 -8.47 -29.39
N LEU A 300 13.64 -9.81 -29.47
CA LEU A 300 14.46 -10.46 -30.49
C LEU A 300 13.95 -10.20 -31.91
N ALA A 301 12.64 -10.18 -32.11
CA ALA A 301 12.03 -9.85 -33.40
C ALA A 301 12.33 -8.40 -33.81
N GLY A 302 12.27 -7.46 -32.87
CA GLY A 302 12.67 -6.06 -33.08
C GLY A 302 14.13 -5.94 -33.55
N ALA A 303 15.05 -6.65 -32.90
CA ALA A 303 16.45 -6.67 -33.31
C ALA A 303 16.65 -7.22 -34.73
N ARG A 304 15.90 -8.25 -35.15
CA ARG A 304 15.95 -8.76 -36.54
C ARG A 304 15.47 -7.73 -37.56
N VAL A 305 14.46 -6.93 -37.20
CA VAL A 305 13.96 -5.83 -38.05
C VAL A 305 15.05 -4.77 -38.22
N ASP A 306 15.79 -4.43 -37.17
CA ASP A 306 16.87 -3.45 -37.24
C ASP A 306 18.08 -3.94 -38.02
N ASP A 307 18.46 -5.21 -37.87
CA ASP A 307 19.50 -5.86 -38.72
C ASP A 307 19.13 -5.75 -40.21
N ALA A 308 17.87 -6.02 -40.56
CA ALA A 308 17.39 -5.94 -41.95
C ALA A 308 17.38 -4.51 -42.49
N LYS A 309 17.16 -3.49 -41.65
CA LYS A 309 17.28 -2.07 -42.04
C LYS A 309 18.74 -1.68 -42.24
N ALA A 310 19.65 -2.15 -41.38
CA ALA A 310 21.08 -1.86 -41.46
C ALA A 310 21.71 -2.45 -42.73
N ALA A 311 21.31 -3.68 -43.12
CA ALA A 311 21.80 -4.33 -44.34
C ALA A 311 21.36 -3.63 -45.66
N LYS A 312 20.43 -2.68 -45.59
CA LYS A 312 19.95 -1.89 -46.74
C LYS A 312 20.62 -0.52 -46.87
N LYS A 313 21.43 -0.12 -45.90
CA LYS A 313 22.22 1.12 -45.91
C LYS A 313 23.62 0.84 -46.43
#